data_AF-A0A938ZZT4-F1
#
_entry.id   AF-A0A938ZZT4-F1
#
_cell.length_a   1.000
_cell.length_b   1.000
_cell.length_c   1.000
_cell.angle_alpha   90.00
_cell.angle_beta   90.00
_cell.angle_gamma   90.00
#
_symmetry.space_group_name_H-M   'P 1'
#
loop_
_entity.id
_entity.type
_entity.pdbx_description
1 polymer ?
#
loop_
_entity_poly.entity_id
_entity_poly.type
_entity_poly.pdbx_seq_one_letter_code
_entity_poly.pdbx_strand_id
1 'polypeptide(L)'
;MDTNTVNSVRIEIKKVVLQNFKNRSPEDIHSRITDISLDIITAGFKSRELFSGNIDRDEITKTARKYGFSCDTDYSKTRHGENLYSIMRNRNDLAHGNKSFSEVGKDTSIGDLLKFKEEVIEYIGQILENIEKYLNAKEYLDSSCVSTL
;
A
#
# COMPACT_ATOMS: atom_id res chain seq x y z
N MET A 1 -23.82 4.55 0.14
CA MET A 1 -22.84 5.35 -0.63
C MET A 1 -23.53 5.73 -1.92
N ASP A 2 -23.55 7.01 -2.30
CA ASP A 2 -24.18 7.45 -3.55
C ASP A 2 -23.41 6.90 -4.76
N THR A 3 -24.14 6.35 -5.73
CA THR A 3 -23.66 5.83 -7.02
C THR A 3 -22.84 6.84 -7.83
N ASN A 4 -22.99 8.14 -7.55
CA ASN A 4 -22.18 9.21 -8.12
C ASN A 4 -20.69 9.15 -7.73
N THR A 5 -20.34 8.46 -6.64
CA THR A 5 -18.98 8.52 -6.05
C THR A 5 -17.91 7.86 -6.93
N VAL A 6 -18.23 6.75 -7.63
CA VAL A 6 -17.24 6.04 -8.46
C VAL A 6 -16.89 6.83 -9.72
N ASN A 7 -17.85 7.56 -10.28
CA ASN A 7 -17.61 8.39 -11.46
C ASN A 7 -16.74 9.60 -11.14
N SER A 8 -16.78 10.10 -9.90
CA SER A 8 -15.99 11.25 -9.44
C SER A 8 -14.53 10.93 -9.11
N VAL A 9 -14.08 9.67 -9.15
CA VAL A 9 -12.65 9.36 -8.85
C VAL A 9 -11.74 9.62 -10.06
N ARG A 10 -10.46 9.92 -9.80
CA ARG A 10 -9.43 10.12 -10.82
C ARG A 10 -9.30 8.92 -11.76
N ILE A 11 -8.91 9.17 -13.00
CA ILE A 11 -8.79 8.14 -14.04
C ILE A 11 -7.79 7.04 -13.66
N GLU A 12 -6.75 7.38 -12.89
CA GLU A 12 -5.77 6.45 -12.33
C GLU A 12 -6.45 5.40 -11.44
N ILE A 13 -7.33 5.84 -10.52
CA ILE A 13 -8.08 4.93 -9.64
C ILE A 13 -9.03 4.05 -10.45
N LYS A 14 -9.71 4.59 -11.46
CA LYS A 14 -10.55 3.80 -12.37
C LYS A 14 -9.74 2.72 -13.08
N LYS A 15 -8.53 3.04 -13.55
CA LYS A 15 -7.60 2.05 -14.16
C LYS A 15 -7.21 0.97 -13.15
N VAL A 16 -6.95 1.33 -11.89
CA VAL A 16 -6.67 0.34 -10.83
C VAL A 16 -7.82 -0.64 -10.64
N VAL A 17 -9.06 -0.13 -10.56
CA VAL A 17 -10.26 -0.97 -10.40
C VAL A 17 -10.39 -1.96 -11.58
N LEU A 18 -10.26 -1.46 -12.81
CA LEU A 18 -10.34 -2.31 -14.00
C LEU A 18 -9.22 -3.35 -14.06
N GLN A 19 -7.98 -2.98 -13.70
CA GLN A 19 -6.86 -3.93 -13.63
C GLN A 19 -7.09 -5.02 -12.57
N ASN A 20 -7.61 -4.65 -11.40
CA ASN A 20 -7.92 -5.59 -10.35
C ASN A 20 -9.01 -6.58 -10.79
N PHE A 21 -10.02 -6.08 -11.52
CA PHE A 21 -11.10 -6.91 -12.05
C PHE A 21 -10.69 -7.80 -13.23
N LYS A 22 -9.77 -7.34 -14.09
CA LYS A 22 -9.25 -8.13 -15.23
C LYS A 22 -8.76 -9.53 -14.83
N ASN A 23 -8.25 -9.67 -13.61
CA ASN A 23 -7.73 -10.91 -13.05
C ASN A 23 -8.77 -11.69 -12.22
N ARG A 24 -10.06 -11.43 -12.44
CA ARG A 24 -11.21 -12.07 -11.77
C ARG A 24 -12.17 -12.63 -12.81
N SER A 25 -12.96 -13.61 -12.41
CA SER A 25 -14.00 -14.15 -13.27
C SER A 25 -15.32 -13.40 -13.04
N PRO A 26 -16.18 -13.25 -14.06
CA PRO A 26 -17.51 -12.67 -13.87
C PRO A 26 -18.36 -13.38 -12.81
N GLU A 27 -18.08 -14.67 -12.57
CA GLU A 27 -18.71 -15.49 -11.54
C GLU A 27 -18.30 -15.08 -10.11
N ASP A 28 -17.19 -14.34 -9.95
CA ASP A 28 -16.79 -13.74 -8.67
C ASP A 28 -17.70 -12.56 -8.27
N ILE A 29 -18.46 -12.00 -9.22
CA ILE A 29 -19.49 -11.00 -8.93
C ILE A 29 -20.68 -11.73 -8.33
N HIS A 30 -21.10 -11.30 -7.14
CA HIS A 30 -22.20 -11.91 -6.41
C HIS A 30 -23.43 -12.12 -7.32
N SER A 31 -24.12 -13.26 -7.16
CA SER A 31 -25.28 -13.65 -7.99
C SER A 31 -26.45 -12.65 -7.95
N ARG A 32 -26.39 -11.66 -7.04
CA ARG A 32 -27.29 -10.50 -6.99
C ARG A 32 -26.45 -9.23 -7.11
N ILE A 33 -26.31 -8.74 -8.34
CA ILE A 33 -25.77 -7.41 -8.60
C ILE A 33 -26.77 -6.38 -8.07
N THR A 34 -26.32 -5.53 -7.16
CA THR A 34 -27.13 -4.45 -6.56
C THR A 34 -26.68 -3.08 -7.04
N ASP A 35 -25.36 -2.89 -7.13
CA ASP A 35 -24.72 -1.74 -7.74
C ASP A 35 -23.47 -2.25 -8.46
N ILE A 36 -23.58 -2.37 -9.78
CA ILE A 36 -22.51 -2.94 -10.60
C ILE A 36 -21.15 -2.26 -10.38
N SER A 37 -21.13 -0.96 -10.06
CA SER A 37 -19.89 -0.23 -9.82
C SER A 37 -19.23 -0.67 -8.52
N LEU A 38 -20.02 -0.73 -7.45
CA LEU A 38 -19.54 -1.15 -6.13
C LEU A 38 -19.22 -2.65 -6.09
N ASP A 39 -20.02 -3.46 -6.77
CA ASP A 39 -19.86 -4.91 -6.85
C ASP A 39 -18.56 -5.28 -7.59
N ILE A 40 -18.25 -4.60 -8.71
CA ILE A 40 -16.97 -4.78 -9.43
C ILE A 40 -15.78 -4.39 -8.57
N ILE A 41 -15.84 -3.26 -7.85
CA ILE A 41 -14.76 -2.83 -6.95
C ILE A 41 -14.53 -3.88 -5.86
N THR A 42 -15.61 -4.35 -5.25
CA THR A 42 -15.57 -5.32 -4.15
C THR A 42 -15.03 -6.67 -4.60
N ALA A 43 -15.50 -7.19 -5.74
CA ALA A 43 -15.02 -8.45 -6.30
C ALA A 43 -13.57 -8.36 -6.83
N GLY A 44 -13.21 -7.20 -7.40
CA GLY A 44 -11.87 -6.93 -7.93
C GLY A 44 -10.80 -6.83 -6.85
N PHE A 45 -11.10 -6.13 -5.75
CA PHE A 45 -10.12 -5.76 -4.75
C PHE A 45 -9.82 -6.90 -3.77
N LYS A 46 -8.64 -7.51 -3.91
CA LYS A 46 -8.11 -8.50 -2.95
C LYS A 46 -6.94 -7.88 -2.19
N SER A 47 -7.19 -7.41 -0.96
CA SER A 47 -6.19 -6.74 -0.12
C SER A 47 -4.92 -7.56 0.09
N ARG A 48 -5.02 -8.90 0.16
CA ARG A 48 -3.87 -9.81 0.29
C ARG A 48 -2.90 -9.75 -0.90
N GLU A 49 -3.39 -9.41 -2.09
CA GLU A 49 -2.57 -9.29 -3.30
C GLU A 49 -1.86 -7.94 -3.41
N LEU A 50 -2.27 -6.92 -2.63
CA LEU A 50 -1.71 -5.57 -2.73
C LEU A 50 -0.23 -5.52 -2.32
N PHE A 51 0.17 -6.31 -1.34
CA PHE A 51 1.54 -6.32 -0.83
C PHE A 51 2.16 -7.71 -0.69
N SER A 52 1.38 -8.79 -0.85
CA SER A 52 1.84 -10.20 -0.83
C SER A 52 2.74 -10.60 0.37
N GLY A 53 2.73 -9.82 1.45
CA GLY A 53 3.59 -10.00 2.62
C GLY A 53 5.01 -9.41 2.49
N ASN A 54 5.40 -8.90 1.32
CA ASN A 54 6.75 -8.37 1.04
C ASN A 54 6.72 -6.84 0.90
N ILE A 55 6.44 -6.15 2.01
CA ILE A 55 6.41 -4.69 2.03
C ILE A 55 7.83 -4.16 2.18
N ASP A 56 8.31 -3.48 1.14
CA ASP A 56 9.53 -2.67 1.17
C ASP A 56 9.27 -1.25 0.63
N ARG A 57 10.34 -0.44 0.57
CA ARG A 57 10.28 0.93 0.05
C ARG A 57 9.81 0.97 -1.40
N ASP A 58 10.25 0.04 -2.24
CA ASP A 58 9.95 0.03 -3.66
C ASP A 58 8.47 -0.29 -3.88
N GLU A 59 7.94 -1.27 -3.15
CA GLU A 59 6.53 -1.64 -3.22
C GLU A 59 5.61 -0.53 -2.72
N ILE A 60 6.00 0.15 -1.63
CA ILE A 60 5.31 1.36 -1.16
C ILE A 60 5.36 2.45 -2.22
N THR A 61 6.51 2.72 -2.83
CA THR A 61 6.68 3.77 -3.84
C THR A 61 5.84 3.49 -5.09
N LYS A 62 5.83 2.24 -5.57
CA LYS A 62 4.98 1.82 -6.69
C LYS A 62 3.50 1.99 -6.35
N THR A 63 3.09 1.61 -5.14
CA THR A 63 1.71 1.74 -4.68
C THR A 63 1.31 3.21 -4.55
N ALA A 64 2.17 4.04 -3.97
CA ALA A 64 2.00 5.48 -3.85
C ALA A 64 1.78 6.13 -5.22
N ARG A 65 2.58 5.78 -6.23
CA ARG A 65 2.39 6.25 -7.61
C ARG A 65 1.10 5.73 -8.24
N LYS A 66 0.75 4.47 -8.01
CA LYS A 66 -0.44 3.83 -8.58
C LYS A 66 -1.73 4.47 -8.07
N TYR A 67 -1.79 4.80 -6.78
CA TYR A 67 -2.97 5.41 -6.16
C TYR A 67 -2.90 6.95 -6.12
N GLY A 68 -1.69 7.50 -6.18
CA GLY A 68 -1.42 8.94 -6.22
C GLY A 68 -1.42 9.62 -4.85
N PHE A 69 -0.94 8.93 -3.81
CA PHE A 69 -0.62 9.53 -2.50
C PHE A 69 0.90 9.77 -2.38
N SER A 70 1.32 10.68 -1.50
CA SER A 70 2.76 10.95 -1.30
C SER A 70 3.47 9.83 -0.52
N CYS A 71 4.68 9.47 -0.94
CA CYS A 71 5.58 8.60 -0.18
C CYS A 71 6.77 9.36 0.43
N ASP A 72 6.72 10.69 0.46
CA ASP A 72 7.78 11.51 1.04
C ASP A 72 7.76 11.39 2.56
N THR A 73 8.95 11.29 3.15
CA THR A 73 9.14 11.13 4.60
C THR A 73 10.32 11.97 5.06
N ASP A 74 10.44 12.23 6.35
CA ASP A 74 11.59 12.92 6.93
C ASP A 74 12.83 12.01 6.92
N TYR A 75 13.78 12.29 6.01
CA TYR A 75 15.01 11.51 5.86
C TYR A 75 15.78 11.34 7.18
N SER A 76 15.77 12.36 8.04
CA SER A 76 16.53 12.34 9.29
C SER A 76 16.06 11.27 10.26
N LYS A 77 14.77 10.89 10.16
CA LYS A 77 14.15 9.88 11.03
C LYS A 77 13.90 8.55 10.36
N THR A 78 13.65 8.54 9.06
CA THR A 78 13.18 7.34 8.36
C THR A 78 14.23 6.73 7.45
N ARG A 79 15.28 7.51 7.11
CA ARG A 79 16.22 7.18 6.01
C ARG A 79 15.49 6.78 4.73
N HIS A 80 14.30 7.34 4.51
CA HIS A 80 13.37 6.96 3.44
C HIS A 80 13.17 5.44 3.29
N GLY A 81 13.15 4.70 4.39
CA GLY A 81 12.90 3.26 4.38
C GLY A 81 14.06 2.40 3.85
N GLU A 82 15.29 2.93 3.78
CA GLU A 82 16.48 2.20 3.34
C GLU A 82 16.65 0.84 4.06
N ASN A 83 16.38 0.79 5.36
CA ASN A 83 16.53 -0.42 6.16
C ASN A 83 15.36 -1.41 6.05
N LEU A 84 14.22 -0.98 5.50
CA LEU A 84 13.00 -1.81 5.42
C LEU A 84 13.22 -3.06 4.58
N TYR A 85 13.96 -2.94 3.47
CA TYR A 85 14.26 -4.08 2.60
C TYR A 85 15.08 -5.17 3.31
N SER A 86 16.11 -4.76 4.05
CA SER A 86 16.96 -5.68 4.82
C SER A 86 16.16 -6.40 5.91
N ILE A 87 15.34 -5.66 6.66
CA ILE A 87 14.45 -6.22 7.69
C ILE A 87 13.45 -7.21 7.10
N MET A 88 12.79 -6.86 5.99
CA MET A 88 11.86 -7.73 5.29
C MET A 88 12.54 -9.04 4.85
N ARG A 89 13.71 -8.95 4.21
CA ARG A 89 14.46 -10.12 3.74
C ARG A 89 14.87 -11.02 4.91
N ASN A 90 15.44 -10.45 5.97
CA ASN A 90 15.87 -11.22 7.13
C ASN A 90 14.69 -11.87 7.85
N ARG A 91 13.54 -11.19 7.98
CA ARG A 91 12.30 -11.79 8.51
C ARG A 91 11.88 -13.02 7.68
N ASN A 92 11.91 -12.91 6.35
CA ASN A 92 11.54 -14.02 5.47
C ASN A 92 12.53 -15.20 5.58
N ASP A 93 13.84 -14.91 5.59
CA ASP A 93 14.88 -15.92 5.75
C ASP A 93 14.73 -16.68 7.08
N LEU A 94 14.45 -15.97 8.16
CA LEU A 94 14.22 -16.56 9.49
C LEU A 94 12.92 -17.38 9.51
N ALA A 95 11.82 -16.86 8.96
CA ALA A 95 10.52 -17.53 8.98
C ALA A 95 10.49 -18.83 8.16
N HIS A 96 11.25 -18.89 7.07
CA HIS A 96 11.38 -20.09 6.25
C HIS A 96 12.51 -21.03 6.70
N GLY A 97 13.33 -20.62 7.68
CA GLY A 97 14.48 -21.39 8.15
C GLY A 97 15.67 -21.38 7.18
N ASN A 98 15.73 -20.44 6.24
CA ASN A 98 16.86 -20.28 5.32
C ASN A 98 18.12 -19.79 6.04
N LYS A 99 17.95 -19.03 7.13
CA LYS A 99 19.01 -18.56 8.01
C LYS A 99 18.59 -18.71 9.46
N SER A 100 19.57 -18.91 10.33
CA SER A 100 19.42 -18.86 11.78
C SER A 100 19.54 -17.43 12.33
N PHE A 101 19.07 -17.22 13.56
CA PHE A 101 19.22 -15.95 14.26
C PHE A 101 20.68 -15.55 14.45
N SER A 102 21.58 -16.51 14.68
CA SER A 102 23.01 -16.24 14.80
C SER A 102 23.61 -15.77 13.47
N GLU A 103 23.20 -16.35 12.33
CA GLU A 103 23.68 -15.93 11.01
C GLU A 103 23.23 -14.52 10.64
N VAL A 104 22.01 -14.13 10.99
CA VAL A 104 21.48 -12.77 10.75
C VAL A 104 22.07 -11.76 11.74
N GLY A 105 22.21 -12.15 13.01
CA GLY A 105 22.62 -11.25 14.10
C GLY A 105 24.12 -11.05 14.25
N LYS A 106 24.98 -11.91 13.66
CA LYS A 106 26.44 -11.86 13.89
C LYS A 106 27.09 -10.52 13.56
N ASP A 107 26.58 -9.82 12.54
CA ASP A 107 27.13 -8.56 12.03
C ASP A 107 26.28 -7.35 12.43
N THR A 108 25.24 -7.53 13.26
CA THR A 108 24.33 -6.46 13.65
C THR A 108 24.33 -6.31 15.17
N SER A 109 24.76 -5.15 15.67
CA SER A 109 24.71 -4.90 17.12
C SER A 109 23.28 -4.72 17.61
N ILE A 110 23.06 -4.87 18.92
CA ILE A 110 21.75 -4.56 19.55
C ILE A 110 21.36 -3.10 19.31
N GLY A 111 22.34 -2.18 19.34
CA GLY A 111 22.11 -0.76 19.05
C GLY A 111 21.64 -0.54 17.61
N ASP A 112 22.23 -1.23 16.64
CA ASP A 112 21.81 -1.16 15.25
C ASP A 112 20.40 -1.72 15.07
N LEU A 113 20.08 -2.85 15.70
CA LEU A 113 18.72 -3.43 15.67
C LEU A 113 17.67 -2.47 16.22
N LEU A 114 17.96 -1.79 17.33
CA LEU A 114 17.07 -0.80 17.93
C LEU A 114 16.87 0.39 16.99
N LYS A 115 17.95 0.89 16.39
CA LYS A 115 17.91 1.97 15.42
C LYS A 115 17.09 1.60 14.18
N PHE A 116 17.34 0.43 13.59
CA PHE A 116 16.59 -0.04 12.42
C PHE A 116 15.10 -0.20 12.73
N LYS A 117 14.77 -0.73 13.91
CA LYS A 117 13.38 -0.83 14.38
C LYS A 117 12.73 0.55 14.43
N GLU A 118 13.38 1.54 15.01
CA GLU A 118 12.86 2.91 15.13
C GLU A 118 12.68 3.56 13.77
N GLU A 119 13.69 3.51 12.89
CA GLU A 119 13.62 4.08 11.54
C GLU A 119 12.50 3.43 10.70
N VAL A 120 12.30 2.11 10.83
CA VAL A 120 11.23 1.39 10.12
C VAL A 120 9.84 1.75 10.66
N ILE A 121 9.67 1.82 11.99
CA ILE A 121 8.40 2.21 12.59
C ILE A 121 8.03 3.63 12.17
N GLU A 122 8.98 4.57 12.23
CA GLU A 122 8.75 5.95 11.82
C GLU A 122 8.43 6.05 10.32
N TYR A 123 9.17 5.30 9.47
CA TYR A 123 8.90 5.29 8.03
C TYR A 123 7.48 4.83 7.72
N ILE A 124 7.06 3.68 8.26
CA ILE A 124 5.69 3.17 8.04
C ILE A 124 4.66 4.14 8.63
N GLY A 125 4.92 4.74 9.80
CA GLY A 125 4.07 5.75 10.41
C GLY A 125 3.81 6.94 9.50
N GLN A 126 4.87 7.54 8.95
CA GLN A 126 4.73 8.69 8.05
C GLN A 126 4.06 8.33 6.71
N ILE A 127 4.25 7.11 6.20
CA ILE A 127 3.50 6.65 5.02
C ILE A 127 1.99 6.56 5.34
N LEU A 128 1.62 6.07 6.53
CA LEU A 128 0.21 6.06 6.96
C LEU A 128 -0.35 7.47 7.09
N GLU A 129 0.41 8.41 7.65
CA GLU A 129 0.00 9.82 7.71
C GLU A 129 -0.22 10.43 6.32
N ASN A 130 0.63 10.10 5.35
CA ASN A 130 0.47 10.59 3.98
C ASN A 130 -0.79 10.01 3.33
N ILE A 131 -1.10 8.73 3.56
CA ILE A 131 -2.34 8.11 3.09
C ILE A 131 -3.55 8.80 3.76
N GLU A 132 -3.48 9.06 5.06
CA GLU A 132 -4.55 9.75 5.79
C GLU A 132 -4.77 11.17 5.27
N LYS A 133 -3.71 11.95 5.07
CA LYS A 133 -3.79 13.30 4.47
C LYS A 133 -4.45 13.26 3.10
N TYR A 134 -4.02 12.33 2.25
CA TYR A 134 -4.57 12.11 0.91
C TYR A 134 -6.08 11.79 0.93
N LEU A 135 -6.50 10.89 1.84
CA LEU A 135 -7.90 10.50 1.99
C LEU A 135 -8.76 11.66 2.54
N ASN A 136 -8.25 12.38 3.55
CA ASN A 136 -8.94 13.52 4.16
C ASN A 136 -9.12 14.69 3.18
N ALA A 137 -8.10 14.95 2.36
CA ALA A 137 -8.15 15.95 1.29
C ALA A 137 -8.97 15.48 0.08
N LYS A 138 -9.45 14.23 0.06
CA LYS A 138 -10.17 13.59 -1.04
C LYS A 138 -9.45 13.71 -2.38
N GLU A 139 -8.13 13.68 -2.35
CA GLU A 139 -7.29 13.85 -3.55
C GLU A 139 -7.50 12.71 -4.57
N TYR A 140 -8.11 11.59 -4.16
CA TYR A 140 -8.55 10.52 -5.06
C TYR A 140 -9.69 10.92 -5.99
N LEU A 141 -10.35 12.05 -5.76
CA LEU A 141 -11.38 12.60 -6.62
C LEU A 141 -10.76 13.38 -7.79
N ASP A 142 -11.44 13.33 -8.93
CA ASP A 142 -11.14 14.16 -10.07
C ASP A 142 -11.52 15.61 -9.75
N SER A 143 -10.52 16.49 -9.68
CA SER A 143 -10.68 17.92 -9.41
C SER A 143 -11.68 18.61 -10.34
N SER A 144 -11.85 18.11 -11.57
CA SER A 144 -12.82 18.64 -12.54
C SER A 144 -14.27 18.28 -12.23
N CYS A 145 -14.50 17.23 -11.42
CA CYS A 145 -15.82 16.80 -10.99
C CYS A 145 -16.28 17.47 -9.68
N VAL A 146 -15.36 18.14 -8.96
CA VAL A 146 -15.61 18.78 -7.66
C VAL A 146 -16.06 20.24 -7.82
N SER A 147 -15.72 20.90 -8.93
CA SER A 147 -16.06 22.32 -9.18
C SER A 147 -17.54 22.60 -9.57
N THR A 148 -18.43 21.61 -9.46
CA THR A 148 -19.85 21.75 -9.86
C THR A 148 -20.84 21.53 -8.69
N LEU A 149 -20.35 21.61 -7.45
CA LEU A 149 -21.18 21.63 -6.23
C LEU A 149 -20.89 22.90 -5.44
#